data_AF-A0A1V4AIR0-F1
#
_entry.id   AF-A0A1V4AIR0-F1
#
_cell.length_a   1.000
_cell.length_b   1.000
_cell.length_c   1.000
_cell.angle_alpha   90.00
_cell.angle_beta   90.00
_cell.angle_gamma   90.00
#
_symmetry.space_group_name_H-M   'P 1'
#
loop_
_entity.id
_entity.type
_entity.pdbx_description
1 polymer ?
#
loop_
_entity_poly.entity_id
_entity_poly.type
_entity_poly.pdbx_seq_one_letter_code
_entity_poly.pdbx_strand_id
1 'polypeptide(L)'
;MGGKKLDQREIEAFLEELFVEPEAAAENGAEAESGEAGADEEIGVSRVPLAAYRRSCERACSVRGALAEIDALIGTYSTEWKTERMSLVDRTIIRLALYEAVIAKKVPVGVALSEAVLLAKEYGSDDSPRFVNGVLSRIVKGLSLL
;
A
#
# COMPACT_ATOMS: atom_id res chain seq x y z
N MET A 1 3.29 16.81 -10.66
CA MET A 1 3.98 16.29 -11.86
C MET A 1 3.03 15.28 -12.45
N GLY A 2 2.34 15.63 -13.53
CA GLY A 2 1.35 14.75 -14.16
C GLY A 2 2.05 13.56 -14.80
N GLY A 3 1.98 12.40 -14.15
CA GLY A 3 2.53 11.15 -14.69
C GLY A 3 1.90 10.82 -16.04
N LYS A 4 2.70 10.24 -16.94
CA LYS A 4 2.25 9.71 -18.22
C LYS A 4 1.10 8.73 -17.96
N LYS A 5 -0.06 8.92 -18.61
CA LYS A 5 -1.13 7.91 -18.59
C LYS A 5 -0.64 6.69 -19.35
N LEU A 6 -0.74 5.52 -18.73
CA LEU A 6 -0.40 4.24 -19.36
C LEU A 6 -1.64 3.71 -20.07
N ASP A 7 -1.48 3.20 -21.29
CA ASP A 7 -2.53 2.42 -21.93
C ASP A 7 -2.64 1.01 -21.33
N GLN A 8 -3.71 0.28 -21.64
CA GLN A 8 -3.97 -1.04 -21.05
C GLN A 8 -2.85 -2.05 -21.33
N ARG A 9 -2.22 -2.00 -22.51
CA ARG A 9 -1.10 -2.90 -22.86
C ARG A 9 0.17 -2.47 -22.15
N GLU A 10 0.39 -1.16 -22.03
CA GLU A 10 1.48 -0.62 -21.22
C GLU A 10 1.32 -1.05 -19.77
N ILE A 11 0.11 -1.09 -19.21
CA ILE A 11 -0.17 -1.58 -17.85
C ILE A 11 0.07 -3.09 -17.74
N GLU A 12 -0.42 -3.88 -18.68
CA GLU A 12 -0.27 -5.34 -18.65
C GLU A 12 1.20 -5.75 -18.79
N ALA A 13 1.92 -5.20 -19.78
CA ALA A 13 3.35 -5.44 -19.97
C ALA A 13 4.17 -4.97 -18.77
N PHE A 14 3.76 -3.85 -18.15
CA PHE A 14 4.38 -3.31 -16.96
C PHE A 14 4.16 -4.19 -15.72
N LEU A 15 2.95 -4.70 -15.53
CA LEU A 15 2.66 -5.64 -14.46
C LEU A 15 3.46 -6.94 -14.66
N GLU A 16 3.56 -7.43 -15.89
CA GLU A 16 4.41 -8.58 -16.25
C GLU A 16 5.90 -8.34 -15.98
N GLU A 17 6.42 -7.14 -16.27
CA GLU A 17 7.81 -6.78 -15.98
C GLU A 17 8.09 -6.70 -14.47
N LEU A 18 7.12 -6.24 -13.68
CA LEU A 18 7.18 -6.29 -12.22
C LEU A 18 7.01 -7.70 -11.64
N PHE A 19 6.45 -8.64 -12.41
CA PHE A 19 6.31 -10.05 -12.03
C PHE A 19 7.57 -10.88 -12.32
N VAL A 20 8.71 -10.25 -12.64
CA VAL A 20 10.00 -10.96 -12.58
C VAL A 20 10.27 -11.29 -11.11
N GLU A 21 9.95 -12.54 -10.75
CA GLU A 21 10.22 -13.13 -9.45
C GLU A 21 11.66 -12.80 -9.03
N PRO A 22 11.88 -12.00 -7.98
CA PRO A 22 13.18 -12.02 -7.35
C PRO A 22 13.37 -13.43 -6.81
N GLU A 23 14.37 -14.14 -7.36
CA GLU A 23 14.83 -15.43 -6.86
C GLU A 23 14.78 -15.42 -5.32
N ALA A 24 14.05 -16.39 -4.77
CA ALA A 24 13.77 -16.57 -3.36
C ALA A 24 14.93 -16.10 -2.48
N ALA A 25 14.80 -14.89 -1.91
CA ALA A 25 15.62 -14.48 -0.79
C ALA A 25 15.16 -15.30 0.42
N ALA A 26 15.83 -16.44 0.56
CA ALA A 26 15.79 -17.42 1.63
C ALA A 26 14.99 -16.98 2.87
N GLU A 27 13.90 -17.70 3.13
CA GLU A 27 13.36 -17.85 4.46
C GLU A 27 14.46 -18.40 5.37
N ASN A 28 15.10 -17.51 6.13
CA ASN A 28 15.77 -17.92 7.35
C ASN A 28 14.85 -17.53 8.50
N GLY A 29 14.29 -18.57 9.12
CA GLY A 29 13.43 -18.47 10.30
C GLY A 29 14.10 -17.65 11.39
N ALA A 30 13.43 -16.57 11.78
CA ALA A 30 13.74 -15.87 13.02
C ALA A 30 12.91 -16.53 14.12
N GLU A 31 13.52 -17.49 14.81
CA GLU A 31 13.07 -17.95 16.13
C GLU A 31 12.94 -16.73 17.05
N ALA A 32 11.75 -16.57 17.63
CA ALA A 32 11.48 -15.52 18.59
C ALA A 32 11.98 -15.97 19.97
N GLU A 33 13.14 -15.47 20.39
CA GLU A 33 13.52 -15.54 21.80
C GLU A 33 12.73 -14.51 22.61
N SER A 34 11.95 -15.02 23.56
CA SER A 34 11.27 -14.27 24.61
C SER A 34 12.29 -13.82 25.67
N GLY A 35 12.68 -12.55 25.63
CA GLY A 35 13.45 -11.90 26.70
C GLY A 35 12.58 -10.90 27.47
N GLU A 36 12.22 -11.24 28.69
CA GLU A 36 11.66 -10.29 29.66
C GLU A 36 12.73 -9.30 30.11
N ALA A 37 12.42 -8.00 30.12
CA ALA A 37 13.19 -7.03 30.88
C ALA A 37 12.31 -5.83 31.29
N GLY A 38 11.92 -5.86 32.57
CA GLY A 38 12.21 -4.80 33.55
C GLY A 38 11.72 -3.38 33.27
N ALA A 39 10.83 -2.93 34.16
CA ALA A 39 10.35 -1.56 34.29
C ALA A 39 11.46 -0.55 34.57
N ASP A 40 11.36 0.64 33.94
CA ASP A 40 11.67 1.94 34.53
C ASP A 40 11.04 3.07 33.67
N GLU A 41 10.81 4.21 34.32
CA GLU A 41 9.82 5.28 34.15
C GLU A 41 9.64 5.96 32.77
N GLU A 42 8.42 6.49 32.59
CA GLU A 42 7.72 6.75 31.33
C GLU A 42 8.19 8.00 30.55
N ILE A 43 8.79 7.74 29.38
CA ILE A 43 8.41 8.47 28.17
C ILE A 43 7.52 7.50 27.41
N GLY A 44 6.22 7.81 27.30
CA GLY A 44 5.18 6.97 26.69
C GLY A 44 5.38 6.70 25.21
N VAL A 45 6.46 6.02 24.85
CA VAL A 45 6.67 5.42 23.54
C VAL A 45 6.12 4.01 23.65
N SER A 46 4.94 3.78 23.05
CA SER A 46 4.41 2.43 22.84
C SER A 46 5.53 1.57 22.26
N ARG A 47 5.98 0.55 23.02
CA ARG A 47 7.04 -0.37 22.59
C ARG A 47 6.48 -1.30 21.52
N VAL A 48 6.39 -0.81 20.30
CA VAL A 48 6.20 -1.65 19.12
C VAL A 48 7.43 -2.57 19.03
N PRO A 49 7.27 -3.91 18.96
CA PRO A 49 8.41 -4.81 18.83
C PRO A 49 9.31 -4.41 17.66
N LEU A 50 10.64 -4.46 17.84
CA LEU A 50 11.59 -4.02 16.80
C LEU A 50 11.39 -4.76 15.47
N ALA A 51 10.99 -6.04 15.52
CA ALA A 51 10.64 -6.81 14.33
C ALA A 51 9.37 -6.29 13.62
N ALA A 52 8.40 -5.76 14.36
CA ALA A 52 7.22 -5.12 13.78
C ALA A 52 7.59 -3.76 13.17
N TYR A 53 8.39 -2.94 13.87
CA TYR A 53 8.90 -1.68 13.33
C TYR A 53 9.72 -1.86 12.05
N ARG A 54 10.65 -2.83 12.05
CA ARG A 54 11.47 -3.16 10.87
C ARG A 54 10.61 -3.54 9.68
N ARG A 55 9.62 -4.44 9.88
CA ARG A 55 8.68 -4.83 8.82
C ARG A 55 7.87 -3.64 8.28
N SER A 56 7.48 -2.71 9.15
CA SER A 56 6.83 -1.47 8.71
C SER A 56 7.75 -0.59 7.88
N CYS A 57 9.02 -0.44 8.28
CA CYS A 57 10.02 0.31 7.52
C CYS A 57 10.34 -0.33 6.17
N GLU A 58 10.53 -1.66 6.13
CA GLU A 58 10.75 -2.41 4.89
C GLU A 58 9.58 -2.19 3.94
N ARG A 59 8.35 -2.34 4.43
CA ARG A 59 7.15 -2.11 3.63
C ARG A 59 7.07 -0.67 3.12
N ALA A 60 7.38 0.31 3.97
CA ALA A 60 7.41 1.72 3.57
C ALA A 60 8.48 1.99 2.50
N CYS A 61 9.67 1.38 2.60
CA CYS A 61 10.71 1.47 1.59
C CYS A 61 10.27 0.84 0.26
N SER A 62 9.62 -0.32 0.29
CA SER A 62 9.12 -0.95 -0.93
C SER A 62 8.01 -0.12 -1.60
N VAL A 63 7.06 0.42 -0.82
CA VAL A 63 6.04 1.34 -1.35
C VAL A 63 6.70 2.58 -1.95
N ARG A 64 7.73 3.14 -1.29
CA ARG A 64 8.49 4.29 -1.81
C ARG A 64 9.20 3.99 -3.13
N GLY A 65 9.75 2.79 -3.27
CA GLY A 65 10.37 2.32 -4.50
C GLY A 65 9.39 2.19 -5.66
N ALA A 66 8.11 1.92 -5.36
CA ALA A 66 7.05 1.72 -6.34
C ALA A 66 6.11 2.95 -6.50
N LEU A 67 6.50 4.15 -6.02
CA LEU A 67 5.58 5.30 -6.02
C LEU A 67 5.20 5.79 -7.41
N ALA A 68 6.14 5.80 -8.35
CA ALA A 68 5.90 6.31 -9.70
C ALA A 68 4.88 5.42 -10.42
N GLU A 69 5.02 4.12 -10.22
CA GLU A 69 4.18 3.04 -10.72
C GLU A 69 2.77 3.12 -10.15
N ILE A 70 2.66 3.21 -8.82
CA ILE A 70 1.37 3.32 -8.14
C ILE A 70 0.65 4.61 -8.55
N ASP A 71 1.37 5.74 -8.65
CA ASP A 71 0.77 7.00 -9.07
C ASP A 71 0.32 6.98 -10.53
N ALA A 72 1.02 6.25 -11.41
CA ALA A 72 0.60 6.03 -12.80
C ALA A 72 -0.68 5.20 -12.89
N LEU A 73 -0.81 4.13 -12.09
CA LEU A 73 -2.04 3.34 -11.98
C LEU A 73 -3.21 4.19 -11.48
N ILE A 74 -3.01 4.96 -10.42
CA ILE A 74 -4.04 5.88 -9.91
C ILE A 74 -4.42 6.89 -10.99
N GLY A 75 -3.46 7.52 -11.67
CA GLY A 75 -3.72 8.51 -12.71
C GLY A 75 -4.46 7.97 -13.94
N THR A 76 -4.27 6.68 -14.24
CA THR A 76 -4.92 6.02 -15.38
C THR A 76 -6.40 5.78 -15.13
N TYR A 77 -6.74 5.19 -13.97
CA TYR A 77 -8.13 4.82 -13.68
C TYR A 77 -8.90 5.88 -12.89
N SER A 78 -8.22 6.81 -12.22
CA SER A 78 -8.82 7.91 -11.46
C SER A 78 -8.75 9.24 -12.23
N THR A 79 -9.25 9.26 -13.47
CA THR A 79 -9.17 10.43 -14.37
C THR A 79 -9.89 11.67 -13.83
N GLU A 80 -10.94 11.48 -13.02
CA GLU A 80 -11.70 12.56 -12.39
C GLU A 80 -11.02 13.14 -11.15
N TRP A 81 -10.10 12.39 -10.53
CA TRP A 81 -9.42 12.79 -9.30
C TRP A 81 -7.91 12.74 -9.47
N LYS A 82 -7.33 13.88 -9.84
CA LYS A 82 -5.87 14.04 -9.87
C LYS A 82 -5.29 13.73 -8.48
N THR A 83 -4.25 12.91 -8.44
CA THR A 83 -3.49 12.51 -7.23
C THR A 83 -2.98 13.70 -6.41
N GLU A 84 -2.85 14.86 -7.04
CA GLU A 84 -2.41 16.13 -6.44
C GLU A 84 -3.51 16.82 -5.61
N ARG A 85 -4.78 16.45 -5.82
CA ARG A 85 -5.95 16.99 -5.08
C ARG A 85 -6.40 16.09 -3.93
N MET A 86 -5.86 14.88 -3.86
CA MET A 86 -6.13 13.96 -2.76
C MET A 86 -5.45 14.46 -1.49
N SER A 87 -6.08 14.26 -0.34
CA SER A 87 -5.41 14.50 0.93
C SER A 87 -4.17 13.61 1.04
N LEU A 88 -3.16 14.05 1.81
CA LEU A 88 -1.95 13.26 2.02
C LEU A 88 -2.27 11.88 2.62
N VAL A 89 -3.27 11.83 3.51
CA VAL A 89 -3.73 10.61 4.17
C VAL A 89 -4.37 9.66 3.15
N ASP A 90 -5.40 10.11 2.42
CA ASP A 90 -6.12 9.25 1.46
C ASP A 90 -5.19 8.71 0.39
N ARG A 91 -4.31 9.56 -0.14
CA ARG A 91 -3.33 9.15 -1.15
C ARG A 91 -2.38 8.09 -0.61
N THR A 92 -1.94 8.24 0.64
CA THR A 92 -1.02 7.26 1.27
C THR A 92 -1.73 5.92 1.48
N ILE A 93 -2.99 5.95 1.92
CA ILE A 93 -3.81 4.75 2.10
C ILE A 93 -4.04 4.02 0.77
N ILE A 94 -4.44 4.75 -0.28
CA ILE A 94 -4.64 4.19 -1.62
C ILE A 94 -3.35 3.55 -2.14
N ARG A 95 -2.21 4.24 -1.96
CA ARG A 95 -0.91 3.73 -2.41
C ARG A 95 -0.52 2.44 -1.71
N LEU A 96 -0.71 2.38 -0.39
CA LEU A 96 -0.43 1.18 0.40
C LEU A 96 -1.29 0.00 -0.07
N ALA A 97 -2.60 0.21 -0.22
CA ALA A 97 -3.53 -0.83 -0.63
C ALA A 97 -3.20 -1.39 -2.02
N LEU A 98 -2.90 -0.51 -2.99
CA LEU A 98 -2.51 -0.93 -4.34
C LEU A 98 -1.17 -1.66 -4.35
N TYR A 99 -0.20 -1.19 -3.57
CA TYR A 99 1.07 -1.89 -3.43
C TYR A 99 0.86 -3.31 -2.91
N GLU A 100 0.12 -3.48 -1.82
CA GLU A 100 -0.07 -4.80 -1.19
C GLU A 100 -0.89 -5.77 -2.03
N ALA A 101 -1.92 -5.26 -2.72
CA ALA A 101 -2.86 -6.08 -3.48
C ALA A 101 -2.39 -6.38 -4.90
N VAL A 102 -1.76 -5.41 -5.58
CA VAL A 102 -1.47 -5.48 -7.03
C VAL A 102 0.00 -5.75 -7.29
N ILE A 103 0.89 -5.04 -6.60
CA ILE A 103 2.33 -5.11 -6.85
C ILE A 103 2.96 -6.27 -6.08
N ALA A 104 2.86 -6.23 -4.75
CA ALA A 104 3.45 -7.25 -3.88
C ALA A 104 2.61 -8.52 -3.79
N LYS A 105 1.32 -8.47 -4.17
CA LYS A 105 0.35 -9.57 -4.12
C LYS A 105 0.33 -10.32 -2.77
N LYS A 106 0.61 -9.62 -1.67
CA LYS A 106 0.67 -10.20 -0.32
C LYS A 106 -0.69 -10.27 0.36
N VAL A 107 -1.63 -9.43 -0.07
CA VAL A 107 -2.95 -9.29 0.54
C VAL A 107 -4.01 -9.48 -0.54
N PRO A 108 -5.03 -10.33 -0.31
CA PRO A 108 -6.15 -10.45 -1.22
C PRO A 108 -6.81 -9.09 -1.48
N VAL A 109 -7.16 -8.81 -2.74
CA VAL A 109 -7.67 -7.51 -3.17
C VAL A 109 -8.83 -7.00 -2.31
N GLY A 110 -9.83 -7.85 -2.03
CA GLY A 110 -10.97 -7.48 -1.19
C GLY A 110 -10.58 -7.13 0.26
N VAL A 111 -9.57 -7.81 0.82
CA VAL A 111 -9.05 -7.52 2.17
C VAL A 111 -8.33 -6.17 2.17
N ALA A 112 -7.44 -5.94 1.20
CA ALA A 112 -6.73 -4.66 1.09
C ALA A 112 -7.68 -3.46 0.93
N LEU A 113 -8.77 -3.63 0.16
CA LEU A 113 -9.81 -2.60 0.02
C LEU A 113 -10.54 -2.34 1.34
N SER A 114 -10.94 -3.41 2.04
CA SER A 114 -11.63 -3.28 3.34
C SER A 114 -10.76 -2.56 4.37
N GLU A 115 -9.50 -2.98 4.52
CA GLU A 115 -8.56 -2.36 5.45
C GLU A 115 -8.27 -0.90 5.08
N ALA A 116 -8.14 -0.59 3.80
CA ALA A 116 -7.97 0.79 3.34
C ALA A 116 -9.14 1.69 3.77
N VAL A 117 -10.38 1.20 3.69
CA VAL A 117 -11.57 1.95 4.13
C VAL A 117 -11.57 2.16 5.64
N LEU A 118 -11.12 1.17 6.42
CA LEU A 118 -10.98 1.30 7.87
C LEU A 118 -9.91 2.34 8.25
N LEU A 119 -8.75 2.30 7.60
CA LEU A 119 -7.70 3.31 7.78
C LEU A 119 -8.18 4.71 7.41
N ALA A 120 -8.98 4.83 6.34
CA ALA A 120 -9.54 6.11 5.91
C ALA A 120 -10.55 6.66 6.93
N LYS A 121 -11.27 5.77 7.62
CA LYS A 121 -12.19 6.15 8.70
C LYS A 121 -11.47 6.62 9.95
N GLU A 122 -10.33 6.00 10.27
CA GLU A 122 -9.55 6.32 11.47
C GLU A 122 -8.72 7.60 11.31
N TYR A 123 -8.12 7.81 10.14
CA TYR A 123 -7.12 8.86 9.93
C TYR A 123 -7.54 9.96 8.93
N GLY A 124 -8.60 9.74 8.16
CA GLY A 124 -9.09 10.65 7.14
C GLY A 124 -10.13 11.65 7.65
N SER A 125 -10.84 12.30 6.71
CA SER A 125 -12.02 13.10 7.00
C SER A 125 -13.29 12.25 6.91
N ASP A 126 -14.45 12.83 7.24
CA ASP A 126 -15.76 12.15 7.14
C ASP A 126 -16.04 11.60 5.73
N ASP A 127 -15.51 12.23 4.69
CA ASP A 127 -15.67 11.81 3.29
C ASP A 127 -14.64 10.76 2.84
N SER A 128 -13.53 10.59 3.58
CA SER A 128 -12.41 9.73 3.21
C SER A 128 -12.79 8.26 2.97
N PRO A 129 -13.59 7.58 3.82
CA PRO A 129 -13.93 6.17 3.61
C PRO A 129 -14.63 5.92 2.27
N ARG A 130 -15.58 6.80 1.92
CA ARG A 130 -16.31 6.72 0.65
C ARG A 130 -15.39 7.02 -0.52
N PHE A 131 -14.55 8.04 -0.38
CA PHE A 131 -13.61 8.45 -1.42
C PHE A 131 -12.59 7.34 -1.75
N VAL A 132 -11.91 6.81 -0.73
CA VAL A 132 -10.90 5.74 -0.88
C VAL A 132 -11.52 4.50 -1.51
N ASN A 133 -12.69 4.06 -1.03
CA ASN A 133 -13.40 2.91 -1.60
C ASN A 133 -13.73 3.12 -3.09
N GLY A 134 -14.20 4.33 -3.45
CA GLY A 134 -14.56 4.67 -4.82
C GLY A 134 -13.36 4.63 -5.78
N VAL A 135 -12.22 5.19 -5.37
CA VAL A 135 -10.98 5.17 -6.17
C VAL A 135 -10.46 3.75 -6.34
N LEU A 136 -10.31 2.99 -5.25
CA LEU A 136 -9.76 1.63 -5.30
C LEU A 136 -10.66 0.69 -6.10
N SER A 137 -11.98 0.74 -5.91
CA SER A 137 -12.94 -0.07 -6.67
C SER A 137 -12.85 0.18 -8.18
N ARG A 138 -12.63 1.45 -8.59
CA ARG A 138 -12.50 1.81 -10.01
C ARG A 138 -11.21 1.25 -10.61
N ILE A 139 -10.09 1.37 -9.89
CA ILE A 139 -8.80 0.84 -10.32
C ILE A 139 -8.86 -0.69 -10.46
N VAL A 140 -9.35 -1.37 -9.43
CA VAL A 140 -9.43 -2.83 -9.38
C VAL A 140 -10.35 -3.40 -10.47
N LYS A 141 -11.49 -2.76 -10.74
CA LYS A 141 -12.34 -3.12 -11.89
C LYS A 141 -11.64 -2.90 -13.22
N GLY A 142 -10.90 -1.80 -13.36
CA GLY A 142 -10.10 -1.52 -14.56
C GLY A 142 -9.01 -2.58 -14.82
N LEU A 143 -8.50 -3.19 -13.76
CA LEU A 143 -7.53 -4.28 -13.81
C LEU A 143 -8.18 -5.67 -13.91
N SER A 144 -9.52 -5.77 -13.95
CA SER A 144 -10.27 -7.04 -13.94
C SER A 144 -9.97 -7.93 -12.72
N LEU A 145 -9.65 -7.31 -11.58
CA LEU A 145 -9.27 -7.99 -10.33
C LEU A 145 -10.44 -8.24 -9.36
N LEU A 146 -11.65 -7.75 -9.69
CA LEU A 146 -12.93 -7.99 -9.00
C LEU A 146 -14.09 -8.00 -9.99
#